data_AF-A0A7V4GF29-F1
#
_entry.id   AF-A0A7V4GF29-F1
#
_cell.length_a   1.000
_cell.length_b   1.000
_cell.length_c   1.000
_cell.angle_alpha   90.00
_cell.angle_beta   90.00
_cell.angle_gamma   90.00
#
_symmetry.space_group_name_H-M   'P 1'
#
loop_
_entity.id
_entity.type
_entity.pdbx_description
1 polymer ?
#
loop_
_entity_poly.entity_id
_entity_poly.type
_entity_poly.pdbx_seq_one_letter_code
_entity_poly.pdbx_strand_id
1 'polypeptide(L)'
;MNLGFVAPDLRQLDRARVDALVLFLHEDEVPLPDIRGLVDWRLCGTLSRLVALGRLRGADGETTLLPVGHRLACERLLILGLGPRRTLAADELGAHVRRALRALAGIRVHSAAIALPGRPGGPTDPVAALEELLAAAADVPEVDELVVVDDPAAQKAMNAALDLQRRRG
;
A
#
# COMPACT_ATOMS: atom_id res chain seq x y z
N MET A 1 1.40 7.30 15.57
CA MET A 1 0.92 6.32 14.58
C MET A 1 0.71 4.96 15.23
N ASN A 2 -0.48 4.40 15.10
CA ASN A 2 -0.83 3.00 15.37
C ASN A 2 -0.56 2.16 14.12
N LEU A 3 0.04 0.98 14.28
CA LEU A 3 0.39 0.09 13.17
C LEU A 3 -0.25 -1.28 13.37
N GLY A 4 -1.03 -1.71 12.39
CA GLY A 4 -1.68 -3.01 12.32
C GLY A 4 -1.30 -3.80 11.07
N PHE A 5 -1.79 -5.04 10.98
CA PHE A 5 -1.53 -5.95 9.87
C PHE A 5 -2.78 -6.72 9.46
N VAL A 6 -2.97 -6.94 8.16
CA VAL A 6 -4.01 -7.82 7.61
C VAL A 6 -3.47 -8.64 6.45
N ALA A 7 -4.03 -9.85 6.26
CA ALA A 7 -3.66 -10.69 5.12
C ALA A 7 -4.18 -10.07 3.80
N PRO A 8 -3.55 -10.36 2.64
CA PRO A 8 -3.99 -9.89 1.33
C PRO A 8 -5.22 -10.67 0.84
N ASP A 9 -6.31 -10.55 1.60
CA ASP A 9 -7.60 -11.17 1.39
C ASP A 9 -8.69 -10.10 1.52
N LEU A 10 -9.73 -10.20 0.69
CA LEU A 10 -10.81 -9.20 0.66
C LEU A 10 -11.58 -9.12 1.99
N ARG A 11 -11.78 -10.25 2.68
CA ARG A 11 -12.50 -10.24 3.97
C ARG A 11 -11.67 -9.60 5.07
N GLN A 12 -10.35 -9.79 5.04
CA GLN A 12 -9.46 -9.15 5.99
C GLN A 12 -9.32 -7.65 5.72
N LEU A 13 -9.24 -7.27 4.44
CA LEU A 13 -9.29 -5.86 4.02
C LEU A 13 -10.61 -5.20 4.45
N ASP A 14 -11.74 -5.89 4.31
CA ASP A 14 -13.06 -5.39 4.75
C ASP A 14 -13.13 -5.19 6.27
N ARG A 15 -12.31 -5.92 7.05
CA ARG A 15 -12.23 -5.79 8.52
C ARG A 15 -11.29 -4.68 8.98
N ALA A 16 -10.37 -4.22 8.14
CA ALA A 16 -9.41 -3.19 8.51
C ALA A 16 -10.08 -1.86 8.90
N ARG A 17 -11.28 -1.57 8.36
CA ARG A 17 -12.09 -0.38 8.69
C ARG A 17 -11.28 0.92 8.65
N VAL A 18 -10.62 1.15 7.53
CA VAL A 18 -9.78 2.32 7.25
C VAL A 18 -10.44 3.25 6.23
N ASP A 19 -10.05 4.52 6.20
CA ASP A 19 -10.64 5.52 5.30
C ASP A 19 -10.14 5.35 3.85
N ALA A 20 -8.91 4.86 3.66
CA ALA A 20 -8.31 4.64 2.35
C ALA A 20 -7.52 3.33 2.22
N LEU A 21 -7.44 2.83 0.99
CA LEU A 21 -6.49 1.80 0.57
C LEU A 21 -5.43 2.42 -0.34
N VAL A 22 -4.17 2.08 -0.09
CA VAL A 22 -3.01 2.48 -0.91
C VAL A 22 -2.45 1.25 -1.63
N LEU A 23 -2.34 1.37 -2.95
CA LEU A 23 -1.69 0.39 -3.83
C LEU A 23 -0.59 1.06 -4.65
N PHE A 24 0.37 0.27 -5.12
CA PHE A 24 1.44 0.71 -6.01
C PHE A 24 1.43 -0.09 -7.30
N LEU A 25 1.74 0.54 -8.43
CA LEU A 25 1.64 -0.05 -9.75
C LEU A 25 2.90 0.24 -10.56
N HIS A 26 3.50 -0.78 -11.19
CA HIS A 26 4.55 -0.54 -12.18
C HIS A 26 3.95 -0.07 -13.51
N GLU A 27 4.79 0.56 -14.33
CA GLU A 27 4.42 0.99 -15.67
C GLU A 27 3.91 -0.19 -16.50
N ASP A 28 2.73 -0.02 -17.09
CA ASP A 28 2.03 -0.99 -17.94
C ASP A 28 1.84 -2.38 -17.28
N GLU A 29 1.69 -2.43 -15.95
CA GLU A 29 1.52 -3.69 -15.20
C GLU A 29 0.19 -4.37 -15.55
N VAL A 30 0.26 -5.40 -16.40
CA VAL A 30 -0.86 -6.29 -16.75
C VAL A 30 -0.35 -7.74 -16.82
N PRO A 31 -1.02 -8.72 -16.18
CA PRO A 31 -2.17 -8.56 -15.28
C PRO A 31 -1.80 -7.92 -13.93
N LEU A 32 -2.80 -7.34 -13.24
CA LEU A 32 -2.64 -6.81 -11.89
C LEU A 32 -2.43 -7.97 -10.88
N PRO A 33 -1.24 -8.09 -10.25
CA PRO A 33 -0.96 -9.20 -9.34
C PRO A 33 -1.55 -8.98 -7.95
N ASP A 34 -1.57 -10.05 -7.14
CA ASP A 34 -1.81 -10.01 -5.70
C ASP A 34 -3.12 -9.30 -5.31
N ILE A 35 -3.06 -8.51 -4.23
CA ILE A 35 -4.19 -7.70 -3.74
C ILE A 35 -4.70 -6.71 -4.80
N ARG A 36 -3.87 -6.26 -5.75
CA ARG A 36 -4.31 -5.34 -6.82
C ARG A 36 -5.32 -6.02 -7.74
N GLY A 37 -5.09 -7.29 -8.07
CA GLY A 37 -6.04 -8.12 -8.83
C GLY A 37 -7.33 -8.39 -8.06
N LEU A 38 -7.25 -8.67 -6.76
CA LEU A 38 -8.44 -8.88 -5.91
C LEU A 38 -9.30 -7.61 -5.79
N VAL A 39 -8.64 -6.46 -5.59
CA VAL A 39 -9.30 -5.16 -5.55
C VAL A 39 -9.94 -4.86 -6.89
N ASP A 40 -9.23 -5.08 -8.00
CA ASP A 40 -9.78 -4.86 -9.33
C ASP A 40 -11.00 -5.75 -9.62
N TRP A 41 -10.94 -7.03 -9.23
CA TRP A 41 -12.08 -7.94 -9.30
C TRP A 41 -13.29 -7.39 -8.54
N ARG A 42 -13.09 -6.92 -7.31
CA ARG A 42 -14.14 -6.31 -6.47
C ARG A 42 -14.70 -5.02 -7.09
N LEU A 43 -13.86 -4.28 -7.80
CA LEU A 43 -14.20 -3.09 -8.57
C LEU A 43 -14.70 -3.40 -9.99
N CYS A 44 -15.01 -4.67 -10.32
CA CYS A 44 -15.50 -5.11 -11.63
C CYS A 44 -14.59 -4.67 -12.80
N GLY A 45 -13.27 -4.85 -12.64
CA GLY A 45 -12.29 -4.58 -13.68
C GLY A 45 -12.04 -3.09 -13.94
N THR A 46 -12.38 -2.22 -12.98
CA THR A 46 -12.22 -0.77 -13.14
C THR A 46 -10.76 -0.37 -13.31
N LEU A 47 -9.84 -0.95 -12.53
CA LEU A 47 -8.41 -0.67 -12.64
C LEU A 47 -7.85 -1.21 -13.96
N SER A 48 -8.17 -2.46 -14.31
CA SER A 48 -7.77 -3.02 -15.60
C SER A 48 -8.26 -2.18 -16.79
N ARG A 49 -9.49 -1.64 -16.70
CA ARG A 49 -10.03 -0.73 -17.73
C ARG A 49 -9.28 0.59 -17.78
N LEU A 50 -8.90 1.16 -16.63
CA LEU A 50 -8.11 2.39 -16.58
C LEU A 50 -6.72 2.20 -17.17
N VAL A 51 -6.07 1.06 -16.89
CA VAL A 51 -4.79 0.67 -17.50
C VAL A 51 -4.94 0.53 -19.01
N ALA A 52 -5.93 -0.23 -19.48
CA ALA A 52 -6.19 -0.42 -20.91
C ALA A 52 -6.50 0.88 -21.68
N LEU A 53 -7.08 1.88 -21.00
CA LEU A 53 -7.34 3.21 -21.55
C LEU A 53 -6.13 4.17 -21.42
N GLY A 54 -5.01 3.73 -20.84
CA GLY A 54 -3.84 4.56 -20.59
C GLY A 54 -4.08 5.70 -19.59
N ARG A 55 -5.10 5.56 -18.73
CA ARG A 55 -5.51 6.53 -17.69
C ARG A 55 -4.97 6.20 -16.30
N LEU A 56 -4.39 5.02 -16.15
CA LEU A 56 -3.63 4.58 -15.00
C LEU A 56 -2.41 3.86 -15.57
N ARG A 57 -1.25 4.51 -15.61
CA ARG A 57 -0.09 3.95 -16.32
C ARG A 57 0.87 3.22 -15.40
N GLY A 58 0.97 3.65 -14.14
CA GLY A 58 2.02 3.23 -13.23
C GLY A 58 3.32 4.01 -13.42
N ALA A 59 3.28 5.17 -14.09
CA ALA A 59 4.47 5.98 -14.35
C ALA A 59 5.07 6.54 -13.06
N ASP A 60 6.40 6.75 -13.02
CA ASP A 60 7.03 7.34 -11.83
C ASP A 60 6.43 8.73 -11.55
N GLY A 61 6.19 9.04 -10.28
CA GLY A 61 5.50 10.26 -9.87
C GLY A 61 3.98 10.26 -10.07
N GLU A 62 3.39 9.31 -10.81
CA GLU A 62 1.93 9.23 -11.00
C GLU A 62 1.22 8.95 -9.67
N THR A 63 0.16 9.73 -9.39
CA THR A 63 -0.69 9.57 -8.22
C THR A 63 -2.15 9.63 -8.68
N THR A 64 -2.90 8.55 -8.47
CA THR A 64 -4.30 8.44 -8.90
C THR A 64 -5.18 8.19 -7.68
N LEU A 65 -6.20 9.03 -7.49
CA LEU A 65 -7.22 8.85 -6.46
C LEU A 65 -8.55 8.44 -7.10
N LEU A 66 -9.14 7.36 -6.62
CA LEU A 66 -10.41 6.83 -7.10
C LEU A 66 -11.41 6.73 -5.95
N PRO A 67 -12.67 7.18 -6.12
CA PRO A 67 -13.75 6.79 -5.23
C PRO A 67 -14.08 5.32 -5.46
N VAL A 68 -14.24 4.54 -4.38
CA VAL A 68 -14.56 3.10 -4.48
C VAL A 68 -15.99 2.76 -4.07
N GLY A 69 -16.75 3.74 -3.54
CA GLY A 69 -18.13 3.57 -3.11
C GLY A 69 -18.28 2.42 -2.10
N HIS A 70 -19.38 1.67 -2.18
CA HIS A 70 -19.65 0.55 -1.26
C HIS A 70 -18.97 -0.78 -1.65
N ARG A 71 -18.01 -0.75 -2.59
CA ARG A 71 -17.36 -1.98 -3.08
C ARG A 71 -16.20 -2.43 -2.20
N LEU A 72 -15.59 -1.52 -1.47
CA LEU A 72 -14.57 -1.81 -0.45
C LEU A 72 -15.03 -1.22 0.88
N ALA A 73 -14.51 -1.72 2.00
CA ALA A 73 -14.76 -1.14 3.32
C ALA A 73 -13.95 0.14 3.62
N CYS A 74 -13.49 0.84 2.58
CA CYS A 74 -12.86 2.15 2.63
C CYS A 74 -13.51 3.05 1.58
N GLU A 75 -13.38 4.37 1.69
CA GLU A 75 -14.02 5.30 0.76
C GLU A 75 -13.16 5.61 -0.46
N ARG A 76 -11.84 5.46 -0.32
CA ARG A 76 -10.83 5.97 -1.25
C ARG A 76 -9.80 4.91 -1.59
N LEU A 77 -9.49 4.81 -2.88
CA LEU A 77 -8.35 4.04 -3.37
C LEU A 77 -7.32 5.00 -3.95
N LEU A 78 -6.14 5.02 -3.34
CA LEU A 78 -4.97 5.77 -3.79
C LEU A 78 -4.01 4.80 -4.48
N ILE A 79 -3.61 5.11 -5.70
CA ILE A 79 -2.67 4.31 -6.49
C ILE A 79 -1.47 5.18 -6.84
N LEU A 80 -0.26 4.67 -6.60
CA LEU A 80 0.98 5.36 -6.92
C LEU A 80 1.76 4.58 -7.97
N GLY A 81 2.22 5.26 -9.01
CA GLY A 81 3.07 4.66 -10.04
C GLY A 81 4.51 4.51 -9.56
N LEU A 82 5.11 3.35 -9.79
CA LEU A 82 6.49 3.00 -9.45
C LEU A 82 7.46 3.24 -10.63
N GLY A 83 6.93 3.59 -11.80
CA GLY A 83 7.69 3.64 -13.04
C GLY A 83 7.99 2.24 -13.60
N PRO A 84 8.99 2.14 -14.49
CA PRO A 84 9.35 0.90 -15.15
C PRO A 84 9.64 -0.23 -14.16
N ARG A 85 9.21 -1.45 -14.50
CA ARG A 85 9.44 -2.62 -13.66
C ARG A 85 10.94 -2.93 -13.55
N ARG A 86 11.49 -2.72 -12.34
CA ARG A 86 12.86 -3.06 -11.95
C ARG A 86 12.91 -3.45 -10.49
N THR A 87 14.03 -4.01 -10.04
CA THR A 87 14.26 -4.21 -8.61
C THR A 87 14.29 -2.85 -7.93
N LEU A 88 13.35 -2.63 -7.01
CA LEU A 88 13.31 -1.44 -6.17
C LEU A 88 14.46 -1.50 -5.16
N ALA A 89 15.28 -0.47 -5.14
CA ALA A 89 16.22 -0.26 -4.03
C ALA A 89 15.45 0.18 -2.76
N ALA A 90 16.06 0.00 -1.59
CA ALA A 90 15.40 0.31 -0.31
C ALA A 90 15.02 1.79 -0.18
N ASP A 91 15.92 2.68 -0.61
CA ASP A 91 15.71 4.13 -0.65
C ASP A 91 14.58 4.54 -1.62
N GLU A 92 14.44 3.85 -2.75
CA GLU A 92 13.33 4.04 -3.69
C GLU A 92 11.99 3.63 -3.06
N LEU A 93 11.95 2.54 -2.28
CA LEU A 93 10.75 2.12 -1.55
C LEU A 93 10.33 3.18 -0.53
N GLY A 94 11.26 3.66 0.30
CA GLY A 94 10.99 4.72 1.28
C GLY A 94 10.45 5.99 0.63
N ALA A 95 10.99 6.40 -0.51
CA ALA A 95 10.52 7.56 -1.28
C ALA A 95 9.06 7.38 -1.77
N HIS A 96 8.72 6.20 -2.31
CA HIS A 96 7.37 5.92 -2.76
C HIS A 96 6.36 5.84 -1.62
N VAL A 97 6.72 5.21 -0.49
CA VAL A 97 5.87 5.16 0.70
C VAL A 97 5.65 6.55 1.26
N ARG A 98 6.68 7.37 1.39
CA ARG A 98 6.58 8.77 1.83
C ARG A 98 5.66 9.60 0.94
N ARG A 99 5.72 9.40 -0.38
CA ARG A 99 4.80 10.05 -1.32
C ARG A 99 3.35 9.62 -1.08
N ALA A 100 3.10 8.34 -0.80
CA ALA A 100 1.77 7.86 -0.45
C ALA A 100 1.25 8.52 0.82
N LEU A 101 2.06 8.56 1.89
CA LEU A 101 1.68 9.17 3.15
C LEU A 101 1.39 10.67 3.00
N ARG A 102 2.23 11.41 2.24
CA ARG A 102 1.98 12.83 1.93
C ARG A 102 0.71 13.03 1.13
N ALA A 103 0.41 12.14 0.18
CA ALA A 103 -0.82 12.20 -0.59
C ALA A 103 -2.05 11.95 0.30
N LEU A 104 -1.99 10.99 1.23
CA LEU A 104 -3.03 10.75 2.24
C LEU A 104 -3.24 11.97 3.14
N ALA A 105 -2.14 12.54 3.67
CA ALA A 105 -2.18 13.75 4.49
C ALA A 105 -2.82 14.94 3.73
N GLY A 106 -2.45 15.13 2.46
CA GLY A 106 -2.99 16.18 1.60
C GLY A 106 -4.50 16.09 1.35
N ILE A 107 -5.08 14.89 1.46
CA ILE A 107 -6.53 14.66 1.35
C ILE A 107 -7.21 14.44 2.71
N ARG A 108 -6.49 14.69 3.81
CA ARG A 108 -6.93 14.54 5.21
C ARG A 108 -7.46 13.14 5.56
N VAL A 109 -6.75 12.12 5.08
CA VAL A 109 -6.98 10.74 5.50
C VAL A 109 -6.05 10.43 6.67
N HIS A 110 -6.65 10.01 7.79
CA HIS A 110 -5.93 9.69 9.03
C HIS A 110 -5.75 8.18 9.26
N SER A 111 -6.57 7.35 8.60
CA SER A 111 -6.46 5.88 8.65
C SER A 111 -6.36 5.26 7.25
N ALA A 112 -5.36 4.41 7.02
CA ALA A 112 -5.19 3.76 5.72
C ALA A 112 -4.65 2.34 5.81
N ALA A 113 -5.09 1.48 4.88
CA ALA A 113 -4.44 0.22 4.58
C ALA A 113 -3.44 0.42 3.44
N ILE A 114 -2.27 -0.22 3.50
CA ILE A 114 -1.21 -0.07 2.50
C ILE A 114 -0.60 -1.43 2.16
N ALA A 115 -0.57 -1.76 0.86
CA ALA A 115 0.23 -2.86 0.34
C ALA A 115 1.57 -2.29 -0.15
N LEU A 116 2.69 -2.61 0.52
CA LEU A 116 3.99 -1.98 0.24
C LEU A 116 4.57 -2.39 -1.14
N PRO A 117 5.38 -1.54 -1.78
CA PRO A 117 6.02 -1.89 -3.05
C PRO A 117 6.82 -3.20 -2.99
N GLY A 118 6.63 -4.06 -4.01
CA GLY A 118 7.25 -5.39 -4.04
C GLY A 118 6.68 -6.36 -3.01
N ARG A 119 5.54 -6.06 -2.37
CA ARG A 119 4.81 -6.92 -1.43
C ARG A 119 3.28 -6.82 -1.67
N PRO A 120 2.47 -7.79 -1.22
CA PRO A 120 2.83 -9.10 -0.62
C PRO A 120 3.50 -10.04 -1.64
N GLY A 121 4.28 -11.02 -1.16
CA GLY A 121 4.80 -12.12 -2.01
C GLY A 121 5.86 -11.77 -3.06
N GLY A 122 6.27 -10.51 -3.15
CA GLY A 122 7.36 -10.08 -4.04
C GLY A 122 8.74 -10.07 -3.35
N PRO A 123 9.75 -9.48 -4.00
CA PRO A 123 11.16 -9.67 -3.64
C PRO A 123 11.64 -8.85 -2.42
N THR A 124 10.84 -7.88 -1.95
CA THR A 124 11.24 -6.99 -0.86
C THR A 124 11.18 -7.72 0.48
N ASP A 125 12.22 -7.65 1.30
CA ASP A 125 12.21 -8.22 2.65
C ASP A 125 11.13 -7.55 3.54
N PRO A 126 10.31 -8.32 4.30
CA PRO A 126 9.28 -7.76 5.17
C PRO A 126 9.77 -6.76 6.22
N VAL A 127 10.91 -7.05 6.87
CA VAL A 127 11.42 -6.22 7.96
C VAL A 127 12.01 -4.94 7.39
N ALA A 128 12.77 -5.03 6.30
CA ALA A 128 13.29 -3.85 5.59
C ALA A 128 12.15 -2.95 5.09
N ALA A 129 11.10 -3.52 4.50
CA ALA A 129 9.93 -2.75 4.04
C ALA A 129 9.22 -2.03 5.20
N LEU A 130 9.13 -2.68 6.37
CA LEU A 130 8.58 -2.08 7.57
C LEU A 130 9.46 -0.94 8.09
N GLU A 131 10.79 -1.10 8.11
CA GLU A 131 11.72 -0.05 8.55
C GLU A 131 11.58 1.21 7.69
N GLU A 132 11.51 1.05 6.36
CA GLU A 132 11.27 2.15 5.42
C GLU A 132 9.89 2.79 5.62
N LEU A 133 8.84 2.00 5.91
CA LEU A 133 7.52 2.51 6.25
C LEU A 133 7.54 3.38 7.52
N LEU A 134 8.20 2.89 8.58
CA LEU A 134 8.31 3.61 9.84
C LEU A 134 9.11 4.91 9.68
N ALA A 135 10.23 4.85 8.95
CA ALA A 135 11.02 6.04 8.62
C ALA A 135 10.22 7.03 7.77
N ALA A 136 9.43 6.56 6.82
CA ALA A 136 8.56 7.41 6.00
C ALA A 136 7.46 8.09 6.82
N ALA A 137 6.85 7.36 7.75
CA ALA A 137 5.77 7.85 8.60
C ALA A 137 6.23 8.83 9.68
N ALA A 138 7.48 8.72 10.16
CA ALA A 138 8.05 9.69 11.08
C ALA A 138 8.08 11.12 10.49
N ASP A 139 8.20 11.25 9.17
CA ASP A 139 8.22 12.53 8.46
C ASP A 139 6.82 13.01 8.03
N VAL A 140 5.77 12.23 8.27
CA VAL A 140 4.37 12.53 7.88
C VAL A 140 3.42 12.12 9.02
N PRO A 141 3.41 12.87 10.14
CA PRO A 141 2.71 12.47 11.36
C PRO A 141 1.18 12.53 11.27
N GLU A 142 0.60 13.07 10.18
CA GLU A 142 -0.85 13.25 10.01
C GLU A 142 -1.62 11.93 9.81
N VAL A 143 -0.93 10.84 9.46
CA VAL A 143 -1.53 9.51 9.33
C VAL A 143 -1.42 8.78 10.68
N ASP A 144 -2.52 8.76 11.41
CA ASP A 144 -2.58 8.22 12.77
C ASP A 144 -2.64 6.69 12.80
N GLU A 145 -3.24 6.06 11.80
CA GLU A 145 -3.42 4.61 11.72
C GLU A 145 -2.99 4.06 10.36
N LEU A 146 -2.07 3.10 10.38
CA LEU A 146 -1.66 2.34 9.21
C LEU A 146 -1.88 0.86 9.41
N VAL A 147 -2.47 0.21 8.41
CA VAL A 147 -2.64 -1.24 8.36
C VAL A 147 -1.86 -1.78 7.18
N VAL A 148 -0.79 -2.54 7.43
CA VAL A 148 0.01 -3.15 6.36
C VAL A 148 -0.70 -4.41 5.86
N VAL A 149 -0.89 -4.47 4.54
CA VAL A 149 -1.46 -5.63 3.85
C VAL A 149 -0.34 -6.53 3.40
N ASP A 150 -0.14 -7.66 4.10
CA ASP A 150 0.96 -8.59 3.80
C ASP A 150 0.63 -10.04 4.15
N ASP A 151 1.37 -11.01 3.64
CA ASP A 151 1.14 -12.42 3.95
C ASP A 151 1.41 -12.76 5.43
N PRO A 152 0.76 -13.78 6.02
CA PRO A 152 0.91 -14.08 7.45
C PRO A 152 2.34 -14.34 7.94
N ALA A 153 3.23 -14.85 7.07
CA ALA A 153 4.62 -15.08 7.44
C ALA A 153 5.38 -13.74 7.55
N ALA A 154 5.16 -12.84 6.61
CA ALA A 154 5.67 -11.47 6.65
C ALA A 154 5.15 -10.70 7.87
N GLN A 155 3.85 -10.79 8.16
CA GLN A 155 3.27 -10.18 9.36
C GLN A 155 3.94 -10.69 10.65
N LYS A 156 4.22 -11.99 10.74
CA LYS A 156 4.92 -12.56 11.90
C LYS A 156 6.33 -11.99 12.05
N ALA A 157 7.07 -11.86 10.95
CA ALA A 157 8.42 -11.28 10.96
C ALA A 157 8.40 -9.80 11.36
N MET A 158 7.49 -9.02 10.78
CA MET A 158 7.28 -7.60 11.09
C MET A 158 6.89 -7.38 12.56
N ASN A 159 5.93 -8.16 13.09
CA ASN A 159 5.55 -8.07 14.50
C ASN A 159 6.72 -8.39 15.45
N ALA A 160 7.52 -9.42 15.14
CA ALA A 160 8.70 -9.74 15.92
C ALA A 160 9.72 -8.59 15.92
N ALA A 161 9.92 -7.92 14.78
CA ALA A 161 10.80 -6.75 14.69
C ALA A 161 10.29 -5.57 15.53
N LEU A 162 8.99 -5.27 15.49
CA LEU A 162 8.37 -4.23 16.32
C LEU A 162 8.53 -4.51 17.81
N ASP A 163 8.32 -5.75 18.25
CA ASP A 163 8.46 -6.14 19.64
C ASP A 163 9.91 -6.03 20.12
N LEU A 164 10.88 -6.33 19.26
CA LEU A 164 12.30 -6.13 19.57
C LEU A 164 12.67 -4.64 19.70
N GLN A 165 12.14 -3.78 18.83
CA GLN A 165 12.35 -2.33 18.93
C GLN A 165 11.74 -1.76 20.22
N ARG A 166 10.51 -2.18 20.58
CA ARG A 166 9.84 -1.76 21.83
C ARG A 166 10.57 -2.19 23.10
N ARG A 167 11.36 -3.26 23.05
CA ARG A 167 12.19 -3.70 24.19
C ARG A 167 13.51 -2.93 24.33
N ARG A 168 13.92 -2.21 23.28
CA ARG A 168 15.19 -1.47 23.23
C ARG A 168 15.04 0.03 23.54
N GLY A 169 13.84 0.59 23.41
CA GLY A 169 13.49 1.95 23.82
C GLY A 169 12.86 1.97 25.20
#